data_AF-A0A847LIB5-F1
#
_entry.id   AF-A0A847LIB5-F1
#
_cell.length_a   1.000
_cell.length_b   1.000
_cell.length_c   1.000
_cell.angle_alpha   90.00
_cell.angle_beta   90.00
_cell.angle_gamma   90.00
#
_symmetry.space_group_name_H-M   'P 1'
#
loop_
_entity.id
_entity.type
_entity.pdbx_description
1 polymer ?
#
loop_
_entity_poly.entity_id
_entity_poly.type
_entity_poly.pdbx_seq_one_letter_code
_entity_poly.pdbx_strand_id
1 'polypeptide(L)'
;MNKTLVLIVLAALLTLVTPSSFALDTGKLNSAMSMYAATSEWMNMIMHPGMPKPWTNPQLPEMMKRLHESQDTIRKEVATIETPEDMKKARAIAESYKLCDGVYRDVGRQLEMMLDEREKFLSTHQ
;
A
#
# COMPACT_ATOMS: atom_id res chain seq x y z
N MET A 1 -1.43 17.92 25.12
CA MET A 1 -1.72 18.09 23.67
C MET A 1 -3.21 18.31 23.49
N ASN A 2 -3.61 19.51 23.04
CA ASN A 2 -5.00 19.92 22.96
C ASN A 2 -5.75 19.12 21.88
N LYS A 3 -6.76 18.36 22.30
CA LYS A 3 -7.63 17.52 21.44
C LYS A 3 -8.30 18.33 20.32
N THR A 4 -8.50 19.64 20.53
CA THR A 4 -9.02 20.60 19.56
C THR A 4 -8.07 20.88 18.40
N LEU A 5 -6.75 20.88 18.61
CA LEU A 5 -5.77 21.07 17.53
C LEU A 5 -5.71 19.84 16.61
N VAL A 6 -5.84 18.64 17.19
CA VAL A 6 -5.89 17.37 16.41
C VAL A 6 -7.15 17.32 15.54
N LEU A 7 -8.29 17.76 16.06
CA LEU A 7 -9.56 17.80 15.33
C LEU A 7 -9.56 18.82 14.18
N ILE A 8 -8.94 19.99 14.36
CA ILE A 8 -8.86 21.02 13.32
C ILE A 8 -7.90 20.59 12.20
N VAL A 9 -6.79 19.91 12.52
CA VAL A 9 -5.88 19.34 11.53
C VAL A 9 -6.57 18.21 10.74
N LEU A 10 -7.37 17.36 11.40
CA LEU A 10 -8.17 16.33 10.73
C LEU A 10 -9.23 16.93 9.80
N ALA A 11 -9.90 18.01 10.23
CA ALA A 11 -10.93 18.67 9.44
C ALA A 11 -10.35 19.39 8.21
N ALA A 12 -9.18 20.03 8.35
CA ALA A 12 -8.48 20.67 7.23
C ALA A 12 -7.97 19.65 6.18
N LEU A 13 -7.67 18.41 6.59
CA LEU A 13 -7.35 17.31 5.68
C LEU A 13 -8.57 16.79 4.91
N LEU A 14 -9.78 16.98 5.44
CA LEU A 14 -11.03 16.48 4.84
C LEU A 14 -11.69 17.46 3.86
N THR A 15 -11.36 18.75 3.88
CA THR A 15 -12.06 19.79 3.08
C THR A 15 -11.51 20.00 1.66
N LEU A 16 -10.47 19.27 1.23
CA LEU A 16 -9.83 19.44 -0.08
C LEU A 16 -10.31 18.43 -1.16
N VAL A 17 -11.47 17.79 -0.95
CA VAL A 17 -12.02 16.83 -1.91
C VAL A 17 -12.88 17.55 -2.94
N THR A 18 -12.26 18.01 -4.03
CA THR A 18 -12.95 18.09 -5.33
C THR A 18 -12.72 16.76 -6.06
N PRO A 19 -13.77 16.05 -6.50
CA PRO A 19 -13.61 14.74 -7.11
C PRO A 19 -13.21 14.91 -8.58
N SER A 20 -11.91 14.83 -8.89
CA SER A 20 -11.52 14.19 -10.14
C SER A 20 -11.61 12.68 -9.88
N SER A 21 -12.39 11.97 -10.69
CA SER A 21 -12.54 10.51 -10.63
C SER A 21 -11.25 9.74 -11.02
N PHE A 22 -10.09 10.39 -10.89
CA PHE A 22 -8.75 9.96 -11.26
C PHE A 22 -7.69 10.32 -10.20
N ALA A 23 -8.10 10.80 -9.02
CA ALA A 23 -7.17 11.03 -7.91
C ALA A 23 -6.82 9.71 -7.21
N LEU A 24 -5.60 9.62 -6.68
CA LEU A 24 -5.13 8.50 -5.86
C LEU A 24 -6.08 8.24 -4.67
N ASP A 25 -6.62 7.01 -4.54
CA ASP A 25 -7.33 6.58 -3.35
C ASP A 25 -6.35 6.05 -2.30
N THR A 26 -5.90 6.96 -1.43
CA THR A 26 -4.96 6.63 -0.34
C THR A 26 -5.51 5.58 0.64
N GLY A 27 -6.83 5.54 0.86
CA GLY A 27 -7.44 4.55 1.75
C GLY A 27 -7.37 3.15 1.17
N LYS A 28 -7.67 3.04 -0.13
CA LYS A 28 -7.58 1.79 -0.88
C LYS A 28 -6.14 1.30 -1.04
N LEU A 29 -5.20 2.19 -1.34
CA LEU A 29 -3.77 1.87 -1.39
C LEU A 29 -3.27 1.33 -0.03
N ASN A 30 -3.58 2.02 1.06
CA ASN A 30 -3.16 1.61 2.40
C ASN A 30 -3.79 0.26 2.82
N SER A 31 -5.06 0.03 2.50
CA SER A 31 -5.73 -1.25 2.75
C SER A 31 -5.08 -2.38 1.94
N ALA A 32 -4.74 -2.14 0.68
CA ALA A 32 -4.08 -3.13 -0.17
C ALA A 32 -2.67 -3.46 0.33
N MET A 33 -1.89 -2.45 0.74
CA MET A 33 -0.58 -2.63 1.37
C MET A 33 -0.66 -3.46 2.66
N SER A 34 -1.65 -3.18 3.52
CA SER A 34 -1.89 -3.95 4.75
C SER A 34 -2.22 -5.40 4.46
N MET A 35 -3.10 -5.64 3.49
CA MET A 35 -3.48 -6.99 3.07
C MET A 35 -2.26 -7.72 2.51
N TYR A 36 -1.53 -7.09 1.59
CA TYR A 36 -0.34 -7.68 0.98
C TYR A 36 0.70 -8.10 2.02
N ALA A 37 0.98 -7.24 3.00
CA ALA A 37 1.88 -7.54 4.11
C ALA A 37 1.38 -8.70 4.99
N ALA A 38 0.14 -8.63 5.48
CA ALA A 38 -0.43 -9.66 6.34
C ALA A 38 -0.48 -11.04 5.66
N THR A 39 -0.82 -11.07 4.37
CA THR A 39 -0.88 -12.32 3.61
C THR A 39 0.53 -12.86 3.37
N SER A 40 1.50 -12.00 3.08
CA SER A 40 2.92 -12.36 2.94
C SER A 40 3.53 -12.90 4.24
N GLU A 41 3.19 -12.32 5.41
CA GLU A 41 3.59 -12.86 6.71
C GLU A 41 3.00 -14.24 6.96
N TRP A 42 1.71 -14.42 6.67
CA TRP A 42 1.07 -15.73 6.78
C TRP A 42 1.75 -16.77 5.88
N MET A 43 2.07 -16.40 4.64
CA MET A 43 2.81 -17.25 3.70
C MET A 43 4.20 -17.62 4.24
N ASN A 44 4.95 -16.65 4.77
CA ASN A 44 6.25 -16.91 5.40
C ASN A 44 6.11 -17.90 6.56
N MET A 45 5.08 -17.73 7.39
CA MET A 45 4.82 -18.61 8.52
C MET A 45 4.60 -20.06 8.09
N ILE A 46 3.76 -20.30 7.08
CA ILE A 46 3.43 -21.66 6.63
C ILE A 46 4.53 -22.30 5.77
N MET A 47 5.46 -21.51 5.24
CA MET A 47 6.63 -21.98 4.50
C MET A 47 7.86 -22.21 5.39
N HIS A 48 7.77 -21.95 6.70
CA HIS A 48 8.89 -22.17 7.61
C HIS A 48 9.33 -23.64 7.64
N PRO A 49 10.65 -23.90 7.75
CA PRO A 49 11.15 -25.25 7.96
C PRO A 49 10.49 -25.92 9.17
N GLY A 50 10.01 -27.15 8.99
CA GLY A 50 9.31 -27.90 10.05
C GLY A 50 7.79 -27.77 10.03
N MET A 51 7.22 -26.88 9.21
CA MET A 51 5.77 -26.81 8.99
C MET A 51 5.29 -27.91 8.02
N PRO A 52 4.02 -28.35 8.13
CA PRO A 52 3.38 -29.15 7.09
C PRO A 52 3.51 -28.49 5.72
N LYS A 53 3.49 -29.31 4.66
CA LYS A 53 3.64 -28.79 3.30
C LYS A 53 2.59 -27.70 3.02
N PRO A 54 2.98 -26.51 2.50
CA PRO A 54 2.05 -25.39 2.32
C PRO A 54 0.77 -25.75 1.55
N TRP A 55 0.89 -26.59 0.52
CA TRP A 55 -0.23 -27.01 -0.34
C TRP A 55 -1.25 -27.93 0.34
N THR A 56 -0.96 -28.43 1.55
CA THR A 56 -1.95 -29.17 2.35
C THR A 56 -2.79 -28.25 3.23
N ASN A 57 -2.48 -26.95 3.29
CA ASN A 57 -3.26 -25.99 4.07
C ASN A 57 -4.50 -25.54 3.27
N PRO A 58 -5.73 -25.75 3.80
CA PRO A 58 -6.97 -25.40 3.09
C PRO A 58 -7.14 -23.90 2.86
N GLN A 59 -6.43 -23.04 3.60
CA GLN A 59 -6.49 -21.59 3.45
C GLN A 59 -5.57 -21.08 2.33
N LEU A 60 -4.64 -21.89 1.82
CA LEU A 60 -3.65 -21.44 0.84
C LEU A 60 -4.27 -20.82 -0.43
N PRO A 61 -5.30 -21.41 -1.07
CA PRO A 61 -5.89 -20.82 -2.27
C PRO A 61 -6.47 -19.41 -2.04
N GLU A 62 -7.16 -19.21 -0.92
CA GLU A 62 -7.76 -17.92 -0.58
C GLU A 62 -6.67 -16.88 -0.22
N MET A 63 -5.62 -17.28 0.48
CA MET A 63 -4.50 -16.39 0.79
C MET A 63 -3.72 -15.99 -0.48
N MET A 64 -3.48 -16.92 -1.40
CA MET A 64 -2.87 -16.61 -2.70
C MET A 64 -3.73 -15.63 -3.51
N LYS A 65 -5.06 -15.81 -3.48
CA LYS A 65 -6.00 -14.90 -4.14
C LYS A 65 -5.90 -13.49 -3.54
N ARG A 66 -5.94 -13.34 -2.21
CA ARG A 66 -5.81 -12.04 -1.52
C ARG A 66 -4.48 -11.36 -1.80
N LEU A 67 -3.40 -12.14 -1.90
CA LEU A 67 -2.09 -11.62 -2.27
C LEU A 67 -2.10 -11.02 -3.67
N HIS A 68 -2.65 -11.73 -4.66
CA HIS A 68 -2.74 -11.21 -6.03
C HIS A 68 -3.67 -9.99 -6.13
N GLU A 69 -4.84 -10.03 -5.48
CA GLU A 69 -5.80 -8.92 -5.49
C GLU A 69 -5.21 -7.64 -4.87
N SER A 70 -4.44 -7.77 -3.79
CA SER A 70 -3.76 -6.64 -3.16
C SER A 70 -2.64 -6.08 -4.04
N GLN A 71 -1.81 -6.93 -4.66
CA GLN A 71 -0.80 -6.49 -5.63
C GLN A 71 -1.42 -5.73 -6.81
N ASP A 72 -2.49 -6.27 -7.41
CA ASP A 72 -3.16 -5.63 -8.54
C ASP A 72 -3.81 -4.31 -8.15
N THR A 73 -4.35 -4.23 -6.93
CA THR A 73 -4.89 -2.98 -6.39
C THR A 73 -3.78 -1.93 -6.22
N ILE A 74 -2.65 -2.30 -5.61
CA ILE A 74 -1.50 -1.39 -5.45
C ILE A 74 -1.05 -0.85 -6.82
N ARG A 75 -0.86 -1.73 -7.82
CA ARG A 75 -0.46 -1.31 -9.17
C ARG A 75 -1.45 -0.35 -9.80
N LYS A 76 -2.75 -0.60 -9.66
CA LYS A 76 -3.81 0.28 -10.19
C LYS A 76 -3.78 1.65 -9.52
N GLU A 77 -3.67 1.70 -8.19
CA GLU A 77 -3.60 2.98 -7.46
C GLU A 77 -2.31 3.75 -7.76
N VAL A 78 -1.17 3.07 -7.96
CA VAL A 78 0.06 3.75 -8.40
C VAL A 78 -0.09 4.31 -9.82
N ALA A 79 -0.76 3.58 -10.72
CA ALA A 79 -0.97 4.01 -12.10
C ALA A 79 -1.90 5.22 -12.23
N THR A 80 -2.79 5.47 -11.27
CA THR A 80 -3.66 6.66 -11.25
C THR A 80 -2.95 7.93 -10.78
N ILE A 81 -1.72 7.82 -10.25
CA ILE A 81 -0.96 9.00 -9.82
C ILE A 81 -0.55 9.81 -11.05
N GLU A 82 -1.01 11.06 -11.13
CA GLU A 82 -0.67 11.99 -12.22
C GLU A 82 -0.03 13.30 -11.72
N THR A 83 -0.10 13.55 -10.41
CA THR A 83 0.30 14.83 -9.80
C THR A 83 1.42 14.65 -8.77
N PRO A 84 2.27 15.68 -8.55
CA PRO A 84 3.24 15.68 -7.47
C PRO A 84 2.61 15.53 -6.08
N GLU A 85 1.41 16.06 -5.88
CA GLU A 85 0.66 15.96 -4.62
C GLU A 85 0.27 14.51 -4.31
N ASP A 86 -0.22 13.77 -5.31
CA ASP A 86 -0.56 12.36 -5.13
C ASP A 86 0.68 11.48 -4.96
N MET A 87 1.76 11.79 -5.68
CA MET A 87 3.06 11.15 -5.48
C MET A 87 3.53 11.33 -4.03
N LYS A 88 3.43 12.54 -3.48
CA LYS A 88 3.79 12.84 -2.09
C LYS A 88 2.94 12.05 -1.08
N LYS A 89 1.63 11.93 -1.31
CA LYS A 89 0.75 11.12 -0.44
C LYS A 89 1.12 9.65 -0.48
N ALA A 90 1.37 9.08 -1.67
CA ALA A 90 1.77 7.70 -1.82
C ALA A 90 3.13 7.42 -1.17
N ARG A 91 4.11 8.34 -1.32
CA ARG A 91 5.41 8.25 -0.64
C ARG A 91 5.26 8.27 0.88
N ALA A 92 4.36 9.09 1.43
CA ALA A 92 4.09 9.09 2.88
C ALA A 92 3.55 7.73 3.39
N ILE A 93 2.75 7.03 2.57
CA ILE A 93 2.31 5.66 2.87
C ILE A 93 3.50 4.70 2.79
N ALA A 94 4.34 4.78 1.76
CA ALA A 94 5.54 3.94 1.68
C ALA A 94 6.45 4.12 2.90
N GLU A 95 6.69 5.36 3.33
CA GLU A 95 7.48 5.67 4.53
C GLU A 95 6.87 5.08 5.80
N SER A 96 5.55 5.17 6.00
CA SER A 96 4.93 4.63 7.20
C SER A 96 5.12 3.11 7.33
N TYR A 97 5.10 2.39 6.22
CA TYR A 97 5.41 0.96 6.17
C TYR A 97 6.90 0.67 6.35
N LYS A 98 7.78 1.50 5.78
CA LYS A 98 9.24 1.35 5.96
C LYS A 98 9.70 1.57 7.40
N LEU A 99 8.92 2.29 8.20
CA LEU A 99 9.15 2.45 9.65
C LEU A 99 8.73 1.22 10.47
N CYS A 100 7.99 0.28 9.88
CA CYS A 100 7.70 -1.01 10.49
C CYS A 100 8.89 -1.97 10.35
N ASP A 101 8.76 -3.15 10.94
CA ASP A 101 9.73 -4.25 10.82
C ASP A 101 9.22 -5.38 9.92
N GLY A 102 10.12 -6.30 9.59
CA GLY A 102 9.80 -7.52 8.86
C GLY A 102 9.17 -7.26 7.49
N VAL A 103 8.11 -8.01 7.18
CA VAL A 103 7.45 -7.99 5.88
C VAL A 103 6.83 -6.63 5.57
N TYR A 104 6.27 -5.93 6.57
CA TYR A 104 5.69 -4.60 6.36
C TYR A 104 6.71 -3.60 5.82
N ARG A 105 7.94 -3.65 6.33
CA ARG A 105 9.04 -2.82 5.81
C ARG A 105 9.36 -3.10 4.35
N ASP A 106 9.42 -4.38 4.00
CA ASP A 106 9.75 -4.82 2.65
C ASP A 106 8.65 -4.45 1.65
N VAL A 107 7.39 -4.51 2.09
CA VAL A 107 6.23 -3.99 1.33
C VAL A 107 6.33 -2.48 1.12
N GLY A 108 6.72 -1.71 2.15
CA GLY A 108 6.98 -0.28 2.03
C GLY A 108 8.04 0.05 0.97
N ARG A 109 9.15 -0.71 0.95
CA ARG A 109 10.19 -0.57 -0.08
C ARG A 109 9.71 -0.95 -1.48
N GLN A 110 8.85 -1.98 -1.60
CA GLN A 110 8.26 -2.35 -2.88
C GLN A 110 7.38 -1.24 -3.45
N LEU A 111 6.56 -0.59 -2.60
CA LEU A 111 5.77 0.56 -3.03
C LEU A 111 6.68 1.71 -3.48
N GLU A 112 7.74 2.02 -2.74
CA GLU A 112 8.70 3.06 -3.12
C GLU A 112 9.29 2.82 -4.52
N MET A 113 9.73 1.60 -4.83
CA MET A 113 10.23 1.27 -6.17
C MET A 113 9.17 1.50 -7.27
N MET A 114 7.91 1.10 -7.02
CA MET A 114 6.82 1.35 -7.98
C MET A 114 6.55 2.85 -8.17
N LEU A 115 6.67 3.64 -7.10
CA LEU A 115 6.52 5.09 -7.17
C LEU A 115 7.66 5.76 -7.94
N ASP A 116 8.90 5.29 -7.76
CA ASP A 116 10.05 5.77 -8.53
C ASP A 116 9.90 5.48 -10.02
N GLU A 117 9.41 4.28 -10.38
CA GLU A 117 9.09 3.92 -11.76
C GLU A 117 7.97 4.81 -12.34
N ARG A 118 6.93 5.08 -11.56
CA ARG A 118 5.84 5.96 -11.98
C ARG A 118 6.30 7.40 -12.15
N GLU A 119 7.11 7.93 -11.25
CA GLU A 119 7.69 9.27 -11.35
C GLU A 119 8.53 9.40 -12.61
N LYS A 120 9.39 8.42 -12.90
CA LYS A 120 10.17 8.36 -14.14
C LYS A 120 9.30 8.29 -15.39
N PHE A 121 8.19 7.54 -15.34
CA PHE A 121 7.24 7.50 -16.44
C PHE A 121 6.63 8.88 -16.70
N LEU A 122 6.14 9.55 -15.65
CA LEU A 122 5.55 10.87 -15.74
C LEU A 122 6.55 11.90 -16.27
N SER A 123 7.79 11.89 -15.79
CA SER A 123 8.83 12.82 -16.27
C SER A 123 9.22 12.64 -17.74
N THR A 124 8.89 11.51 -18.34
CA THR A 124 9.24 11.18 -19.74
C THR A 124 8.07 11.42 -20.71
N HIS A 125 6.82 11.34 -20.23
CA HIS A 125 5.62 11.34 -21.05
C HIS A 125 4.67 12.54 -20.80
N GLN A 126 5.02 13.43 -19.87
CA GLN A 126 4.38 14.74 -19.68
C GLN A 126 5.34 15.84 -20.13
#